data_AF-A0A534WVJ5-F1
#
_entry.id   AF-A0A534WVJ5-F1
#
_cell.length_a   1.000
_cell.length_b   1.000
_cell.length_c   1.000
_cell.angle_alpha   90.00
_cell.angle_beta   90.00
_cell.angle_gamma   90.00
#
_symmetry.space_group_name_H-M   'P 1'
#
loop_
_entity.id
_entity.type
_entity.pdbx_description
1 polymer ?
#
loop_
_entity_poly.entity_id
_entity_poly.type
_entity_poly.pdbx_seq_one_letter_code
_entity_poly.pdbx_strand_id
1 'polypeptide(L)'
;MLLVVLVSAVGCRADRERKVLGGVNLDAFCKSKGNARSRWMEDPAQFDGKKTWGCEDSDGAWLPLSTAEACTAQYDRTAHGEQERENDPASWVCVDGPAPATPASHWNRANL
;
A
#
# COMPACT_ATOMS: atom_id res chain seq x y z
N MET A 1 -2.66 27.83 50.62
CA MET A 1 -2.99 28.13 49.21
C MET A 1 -1.90 27.55 48.34
N LEU A 2 -2.18 26.47 47.59
CA LEU A 2 -1.38 26.06 46.44
C LEU A 2 -2.34 25.39 45.45
N LEU A 3 -2.83 26.18 44.48
CA LEU A 3 -3.53 25.64 43.33
C LEU A 3 -2.46 25.18 42.33
N VAL A 4 -2.30 23.87 42.18
CA VAL A 4 -1.53 23.28 41.09
C VAL A 4 -2.46 23.24 39.87
N VAL A 5 -2.31 24.20 38.96
CA VAL A 5 -3.02 24.20 37.69
C VAL A 5 -2.30 23.19 36.77
N LEU A 6 -2.85 21.99 36.68
CA LEU A 6 -2.47 21.00 35.67
C LEU A 6 -2.91 21.53 34.29
N VAL A 7 -1.96 22.12 33.55
CA VAL A 7 -2.14 22.43 32.14
C VAL A 7 -2.12 21.11 31.38
N SER A 8 -3.30 20.53 31.14
CA SER A 8 -3.48 19.45 30.19
C SER A 8 -3.18 19.99 28.80
N ALA A 9 -1.96 19.78 28.32
CA ALA A 9 -1.63 19.96 26.91
C ALA A 9 -2.38 18.89 26.10
N VAL A 10 -3.63 19.18 25.75
CA VAL A 10 -4.35 18.45 24.70
C VAL A 10 -3.68 18.87 23.40
N GLY A 11 -2.56 18.22 23.08
CA GLY A 11 -1.99 18.29 21.76
C GLY A 11 -3.00 17.68 20.80
N CYS A 12 -3.73 18.52 20.07
CA CYS A 12 -4.40 18.10 18.84
C CYS A 12 -3.32 17.62 17.89
N ARG A 13 -2.96 16.33 17.97
CA ARG A 13 -2.37 15.65 16.83
C ARG A 13 -3.44 15.72 15.76
N ALA A 14 -3.22 16.53 14.74
CA ALA A 14 -3.96 16.37 13.51
C ALA A 14 -3.62 14.96 13.01
N ASP A 15 -4.45 13.97 13.37
CA ASP A 15 -4.47 12.70 12.69
C ASP A 15 -4.66 13.03 11.21
N ARG A 16 -3.57 12.94 10.44
CA ARG A 16 -3.65 13.12 8.99
C ARG A 16 -4.46 11.93 8.52
N GLU A 17 -5.74 12.17 8.22
CA GLU A 17 -6.69 11.12 7.89
C GLU A 17 -6.22 10.35 6.66
N ARG A 18 -6.29 9.01 6.73
CA ARG A 18 -6.09 8.12 5.58
C ARG A 18 -7.08 8.53 4.49
N LYS A 19 -6.56 8.97 3.34
CA LYS A 19 -7.37 9.33 2.18
C LYS A 19 -7.21 8.29 1.09
N VAL A 20 -8.27 7.59 0.73
CA VAL A 20 -8.29 6.72 -0.47
C VAL A 20 -8.28 7.59 -1.72
N LEU A 21 -7.27 7.40 -2.56
CA LEU A 21 -7.11 8.11 -3.84
C LEU A 21 -7.83 7.37 -4.98
N GLY A 22 -7.92 6.04 -4.88
CA GLY A 22 -8.59 5.17 -5.84
C GLY A 22 -7.89 3.82 -5.98
N GLY A 23 -8.33 3.02 -6.94
CA GLY A 23 -7.68 1.74 -7.27
C GLY A 23 -6.28 1.91 -7.87
N VAL A 24 -5.46 0.87 -7.74
CA VAL A 24 -4.12 0.79 -8.34
C VAL A 24 -4.19 0.23 -9.75
N ASN A 25 -3.65 0.93 -10.74
CA ASN A 25 -3.55 0.44 -12.11
C ASN A 25 -2.23 -0.32 -12.33
N LEU A 26 -2.22 -1.56 -11.85
CA LEU A 26 -1.03 -2.43 -11.89
C LEU A 26 -0.62 -2.81 -13.31
N ASP A 27 -1.57 -2.97 -14.23
CA ASP A 27 -1.27 -3.24 -15.64
C ASP A 27 -0.54 -2.07 -16.30
N ALA A 28 -0.99 -0.84 -16.06
CA ALA A 28 -0.31 0.34 -16.58
C ALA A 28 1.10 0.48 -16.00
N PHE A 29 1.27 0.20 -14.70
CA PHE A 29 2.59 0.19 -14.08
C PHE A 29 3.51 -0.89 -14.67
N CYS A 30 3.04 -2.13 -14.82
CA CYS A 30 3.84 -3.19 -15.42
C CYS A 30 4.26 -2.84 -16.86
N LYS A 31 3.33 -2.30 -17.66
CA LYS A 31 3.62 -1.85 -19.03
C LYS A 31 4.63 -0.71 -19.09
N SER A 32 4.58 0.23 -18.15
CA SER A 32 5.57 1.33 -18.11
C SER A 32 6.99 0.84 -17.81
N LYS A 33 7.12 -0.32 -17.16
CA LYS A 33 8.40 -1.02 -16.93
C LYS A 33 8.81 -1.95 -18.07
N GLY A 34 8.03 -2.02 -19.16
CA GLY A 34 8.30 -2.90 -20.31
C GLY A 34 7.76 -4.32 -20.17
N ASN A 35 6.94 -4.60 -19.14
CA ASN A 35 6.33 -5.91 -18.95
C ASN A 35 4.99 -6.04 -19.70
N ALA A 36 4.50 -7.26 -19.88
CA ALA A 36 3.28 -7.52 -20.63
C ALA A 36 2.02 -7.11 -19.86
N ARG A 37 1.93 -7.48 -18.57
CA ARG A 37 0.75 -7.26 -17.72
C ARG A 37 1.07 -7.46 -16.23
N SER A 38 0.12 -7.12 -15.37
CA SER A 38 0.09 -7.57 -13.98
C SER A 38 -0.53 -8.97 -13.86
N ARG A 39 -0.08 -9.73 -12.87
CA ARG A 39 -0.58 -11.09 -12.59
C ARG A 39 -0.59 -11.37 -11.09
N TRP A 40 -1.72 -11.84 -10.59
CA TRP A 40 -1.91 -12.29 -9.21
C TRP A 40 -1.47 -13.75 -9.08
N MET A 41 -0.41 -14.00 -8.31
CA MET A 41 0.11 -15.35 -8.10
C MET A 41 0.61 -15.56 -6.68
N GLU A 42 0.65 -16.82 -6.29
CA GLU A 42 1.40 -17.25 -5.11
C GLU A 42 2.88 -17.06 -5.41
N ASP A 43 3.56 -16.20 -4.66
CA ASP A 43 5.00 -16.07 -4.77
C ASP A 43 5.64 -17.23 -3.99
N PRO A 44 6.30 -18.17 -4.68
CA PRO A 44 6.88 -19.34 -4.03
C PRO A 44 8.12 -19.01 -3.19
N ALA A 45 8.65 -17.78 -3.25
CA ALA A 45 9.92 -17.41 -2.62
C ALA A 45 9.89 -16.16 -1.73
N GLN A 46 9.08 -15.13 -2.01
CA GLN A 46 9.18 -13.83 -1.31
C GLN A 46 8.03 -13.46 -0.36
N PHE A 47 6.98 -14.30 -0.21
CA PHE A 47 5.81 -13.93 0.63
C PHE A 47 5.21 -15.06 1.48
N ASP A 48 6.01 -15.99 2.01
CA ASP A 48 5.53 -17.09 2.87
C ASP A 48 4.37 -17.90 2.26
N GLY A 49 4.34 -18.05 0.93
CA GLY A 49 3.24 -18.72 0.21
C GLY A 49 1.95 -17.91 0.10
N LYS A 50 1.98 -16.59 0.37
CA LYS A 50 0.85 -15.70 0.12
C LYS A 50 0.79 -15.28 -1.34
N LYS A 51 -0.43 -15.06 -1.81
CA LYS A 51 -0.65 -14.49 -3.14
C LYS A 51 -0.39 -12.99 -3.11
N THR A 52 0.32 -12.51 -4.12
CA THR A 52 0.56 -11.08 -4.32
C THR A 52 0.54 -10.73 -5.81
N TRP A 53 0.52 -9.43 -6.10
CA TRP A 53 0.64 -8.93 -7.46
C TRP A 53 2.11 -8.90 -7.88
N GLY A 54 2.37 -9.34 -9.10
CA GLY A 54 3.65 -9.13 -9.79
C GLY A 54 3.42 -8.74 -11.23
N CYS A 55 4.49 -8.38 -11.92
CA CYS A 55 4.49 -8.21 -13.36
C CYS A 55 4.81 -9.53 -14.05
N GLU A 56 4.18 -9.78 -15.19
CA GLU A 56 4.55 -10.85 -16.10
C GLU A 56 5.28 -10.21 -17.29
N ASP A 57 6.51 -10.68 -17.57
CA ASP A 57 7.25 -10.25 -18.75
C ASP A 57 6.72 -10.91 -20.04
N SER A 58 7.34 -10.61 -21.19
CA SER A 58 6.92 -11.17 -22.47
C SER A 58 7.12 -12.68 -22.59
N ASP A 59 8.02 -13.25 -21.80
CA ASP A 59 8.35 -14.68 -21.78
C ASP A 59 7.50 -15.45 -20.75
N GLY A 60 6.63 -14.75 -20.02
CA GLY A 60 5.75 -15.31 -19.00
C GLY A 60 6.40 -15.45 -17.62
N ALA A 61 7.60 -14.89 -17.42
CA ALA A 61 8.26 -14.89 -16.12
C ALA A 61 7.58 -13.89 -15.18
N TRP A 62 7.41 -14.30 -13.93
CA TRP A 62 6.81 -13.46 -12.89
C TRP A 62 7.91 -12.68 -12.16
N LEU A 63 7.71 -11.37 -12.07
CA LEU A 63 8.61 -10.43 -11.43
C LEU A 63 7.86 -9.76 -10.27
N PRO A 64 8.50 -9.60 -9.10
CA PRO A 64 7.88 -8.91 -7.98
C PRO A 64 7.56 -7.46 -8.36
N LEU A 65 6.40 -6.99 -7.91
CA LEU A 65 5.93 -5.61 -8.12
C LEU A 65 5.83 -4.90 -6.76
N SER A 66 6.19 -3.62 -6.75
CA SER A 66 5.91 -2.73 -5.61
C SER A 66 4.62 -1.94 -5.86
N THR A 67 3.59 -2.21 -5.07
CA THR A 67 2.32 -1.45 -5.12
C THR A 67 2.50 -0.01 -4.65
N ALA A 68 3.48 0.26 -3.78
CA ALA A 68 3.86 1.60 -3.38
C ALA A 68 4.44 2.40 -4.56
N GLU A 69 5.34 1.81 -5.35
CA GLU A 69 5.87 2.45 -6.56
C GLU A 69 4.77 2.66 -7.61
N ALA A 70 3.86 1.69 -7.77
CA ALA A 70 2.72 1.82 -8.67
C ALA A 70 1.80 2.99 -8.28
N CYS A 71 1.49 3.13 -6.99
CA CYS A 71 0.70 4.25 -6.48
C CYS A 71 1.41 5.59 -6.61
N THR A 72 2.73 5.63 -6.35
CA THR A 72 3.54 6.83 -6.53
C THR A 72 3.54 7.26 -8.00
N ALA A 73 3.72 6.33 -8.94
CA ALA A 73 3.72 6.60 -10.37
C ALA A 73 2.35 7.04 -10.92
N GLN A 74 1.25 6.61 -10.30
CA GLN A 74 -0.11 6.94 -10.75
C GLN A 74 -0.61 8.28 -10.19
N TYR A 75 -0.20 8.66 -8.97
CA TYR A 75 -0.75 9.82 -8.27
C TYR A 75 0.28 10.92 -7.94
N ASP A 76 1.55 10.79 -8.36
CA ASP A 76 2.64 11.78 -8.26
C ASP A 76 2.85 12.37 -6.84
N ARG A 77 2.56 11.59 -5.79
CA ARG A 77 2.49 12.03 -4.37
C ARG A 77 3.09 10.99 -3.42
N THR A 78 3.03 11.24 -2.11
CA THR A 78 3.30 10.30 -1.00
C THR A 78 2.33 9.12 -0.94
N ALA A 79 1.82 8.69 -2.09
CA ALA A 79 0.81 7.66 -2.19
C ALA A 79 1.45 6.28 -2.07
N HIS A 80 0.90 5.45 -1.19
CA HIS A 80 1.32 4.05 -1.05
C HIS A 80 0.13 3.12 -1.30
N GLY A 81 0.45 1.88 -1.65
CA GLY A 81 -0.54 0.83 -1.87
C GLY A 81 -0.95 0.19 -0.56
N GLU A 82 -2.24 0.02 -0.35
CA GLU A 82 -2.82 -0.75 0.75
C GLU A 82 -3.78 -1.80 0.21
N GLN A 83 -3.83 -2.96 0.86
CA GLN A 83 -4.83 -3.99 0.57
C GLN A 83 -5.97 -3.89 1.60
N GLU A 84 -7.20 -3.71 1.14
CA GLU A 84 -8.36 -3.58 2.04
C GLU A 84 -8.93 -4.93 2.51
N ARG A 85 -8.71 -6.00 1.73
CA ARG A 85 -9.17 -7.36 2.06
C ARG A 85 -8.10 -8.41 1.74
N GLU A 86 -7.78 -9.24 2.72
CA GLU A 86 -6.80 -10.32 2.55
C GLU A 86 -7.19 -11.27 1.42
N ASN A 87 -6.20 -11.71 0.64
CA ASN A 87 -6.39 -12.65 -0.47
C ASN A 87 -7.38 -12.19 -1.55
N ASP A 88 -7.81 -10.92 -1.53
CA ASP A 88 -8.63 -10.32 -2.56
C ASP A 88 -7.78 -9.45 -3.48
N PRO A 89 -7.48 -9.89 -4.72
CA PRO A 89 -6.68 -9.14 -5.67
C PRO A 89 -7.31 -7.79 -6.05
N ALA A 90 -8.64 -7.65 -5.94
CA ALA A 90 -9.37 -6.44 -6.32
C ALA A 90 -9.47 -5.39 -5.20
N SER A 91 -8.96 -5.70 -4.00
CA SER A 91 -9.05 -4.82 -2.83
C SER A 91 -7.87 -3.85 -2.68
N TRP A 92 -6.97 -3.80 -3.65
CA TRP A 92 -5.81 -2.91 -3.61
C TRP A 92 -6.19 -1.48 -3.98
N VAL A 93 -5.82 -0.53 -3.11
CA VAL A 93 -6.07 0.89 -3.27
C VAL A 93 -4.80 1.69 -3.05
N CYS A 94 -4.72 2.85 -3.71
CA CYS A 94 -3.74 3.87 -3.38
C CYS A 94 -4.32 4.80 -2.33
N VAL A 95 -3.54 5.10 -1.30
CA VAL A 95 -3.93 6.03 -0.23
C VAL A 95 -2.89 7.12 -0.06
N ASP A 96 -3.27 8.25 0.53
CA ASP A 96 -2.37 9.28 1.03
C ASP A 96 -2.60 9.48 2.54
N GLY A 97 -1.55 9.90 3.25
CA GLY A 97 -1.55 10.06 4.71
C GLY A 97 -0.83 8.93 5.45
N PRO A 98 -0.58 9.07 6.76
CA PRO A 98 0.00 8.02 7.58
C PRO A 98 -0.91 6.79 7.57
N ALA A 99 -0.26 5.62 7.53
CA ALA A 99 -0.92 4.37 7.89
C ALA A 99 -1.70 4.56 9.21
N PRO A 100 -2.93 4.03 9.33
CA PRO A 100 -3.70 4.18 10.56
C PRO A 100 -2.90 3.64 11.76
N ALA A 101 -2.92 4.38 12.89
CA ALA A 101 -2.18 4.03 14.11
C ALA A 101 -2.58 2.65 14.68
N THR A 102 -3.79 2.19 14.33
CA THR A 102 -4.23 0.82 14.53
C THR A 102 -4.11 0.10 13.19
N PRO A 103 -3.23 -0.92 13.07
CA PRO A 103 -3.27 -1.80 11.90
C PRO A 103 -4.70 -2.31 11.74
N ALA A 104 -5.24 -2.31 10.53
CA ALA A 104 -6.45 -3.05 10.19
C ALA A 104 -6.14 -4.55 10.29
N SER A 105 -5.92 -5.05 11.50
CA SER A 105 -5.42 -6.37 11.92
C SER A 105 -4.25 -7.00 11.17
N HIS A 106 -3.76 -6.49 10.03
CA HIS A 106 -2.59 -7.00 9.34
C HIS A 106 -2.16 -6.13 8.14
N TRP A 107 -0.88 -6.19 7.78
CA TRP A 107 -0.30 -5.84 6.47
C TRP A 107 -0.12 -4.35 6.07
N ASN A 108 0.57 -3.58 6.93
CA ASN A 108 1.44 -2.47 6.48
C ASN A 108 2.93 -2.88 6.53
N ARG A 109 3.28 -4.00 5.87
CA ARG A 109 4.67 -4.47 5.89
C ARG A 109 5.14 -5.18 4.63
N ALA A 110 4.57 -4.85 3.48
CA ALA A 110 5.14 -5.22 2.19
C ALA A 110 5.74 -3.95 1.56
N ASN A 111 7.07 -3.89 1.51
CA ASN A 111 7.91 -2.87 0.87
C ASN A 111 8.23 -1.60 1.69
N LEU A 112 8.85 -1.78 2.86
CA LEU A 112 9.91 -0.86 3.32
C LEU A 112 11.25 -1.38 2.81
#